data_AF-A0A5N6XP57-F1
#
_entry.id   AF-A0A5N6XP57-F1
#
_cell.length_a   1.000
_cell.length_b   1.000
_cell.length_c   1.000
_cell.angle_alpha   90.00
_cell.angle_beta   90.00
_cell.angle_gamma   90.00
#
_symmetry.space_group_name_H-M   'P 1'
#
loop_
_entity.id
_entity.type
_entity.pdbx_description
1 polymer ?
#
loop_
_entity_poly.entity_id
_entity_poly.type
_entity_poly.pdbx_seq_one_letter_code
_entity_poly.pdbx_strand_id
1 'polypeptide(L)'
;MTSKFEKLLIKLGKPTWAQHLRHAQHTHGPQKTKIDPEWAKDIIKMDTHLREIGQREIYLQEEIKALTSLNHGPLSTEQRAQLAKWEMELEDLARKYWHLEREFYRREASVPPGPLQRAYATWRSNPEWYLLGYLRDDCAGRGGCCGRSCGCCERERDTEKRIRLGHCTIECGCCRRARGFDLNHEDRVRYQKLFDCDLKENEALWDSLKLAYVFGLV
;
A
#
# COMPACT_ATOMS: atom_id res chain seq x y z
N MET A 1 20.28 12.28 -16.17
CA MET A 1 20.48 13.73 -15.96
C MET A 1 19.14 14.46 -16.10
N THR A 2 18.82 15.35 -15.16
CA THR A 2 17.63 16.22 -15.21
C THR A 2 17.75 17.20 -16.37
N SER A 3 16.74 17.24 -17.26
CA SER A 3 16.77 18.14 -18.42
C SER A 3 16.69 19.61 -18.00
N LYS A 4 17.21 20.53 -18.82
CA LYS A 4 17.06 21.99 -18.60
C LYS A 4 15.58 22.39 -18.51
N PHE A 5 14.72 21.73 -19.30
CA PHE A 5 13.29 21.96 -19.32
C PHE A 5 12.59 21.50 -18.03
N GLU A 6 12.95 20.33 -17.50
CA GLU A 6 12.44 19.84 -16.20
C GLU A 6 12.79 20.82 -15.06
N LYS A 7 14.03 21.32 -15.04
CA LYS A 7 14.45 22.34 -14.05
C LYS A 7 13.64 23.63 -14.18
N LEU A 8 13.29 24.04 -15.39
CA LEU A 8 12.46 25.22 -15.65
C LEU A 8 11.04 25.01 -15.11
N LEU A 9 10.41 23.86 -15.37
CA LEU A 9 9.07 23.55 -14.86
C LEU A 9 9.01 23.61 -13.32
N ILE A 10 10.01 23.06 -12.64
CA ILE A 10 10.10 23.12 -11.17
C ILE A 10 10.23 24.58 -10.70
N LYS A 11 11.11 25.38 -11.32
CA LYS A 11 11.27 26.81 -10.99
C LYS A 11 10.01 27.63 -11.21
N LEU A 12 9.20 27.28 -12.21
CA LEU A 12 7.94 27.93 -12.53
C LEU A 12 6.76 27.44 -11.65
N GLY A 13 7.01 26.62 -10.63
CA GLY A 13 5.94 26.10 -9.77
C GLY A 13 4.98 25.15 -10.50
N LYS A 14 5.49 24.42 -11.50
CA LYS A 14 4.71 23.45 -12.30
C LYS A 14 5.16 22.00 -12.04
N PRO A 15 5.05 21.48 -10.80
CA PRO A 15 5.56 20.14 -10.46
C PRO A 15 4.81 19.02 -11.19
N THR A 16 3.51 19.15 -11.44
CA THR A 16 2.71 18.16 -12.19
C THR A 16 3.21 18.03 -13.64
N TRP A 17 3.51 19.14 -14.31
CA TRP A 17 4.09 19.12 -15.64
C TRP A 17 5.47 18.46 -15.66
N ALA A 18 6.27 18.65 -14.60
CA ALA A 18 7.54 17.95 -14.44
C ALA A 18 7.33 16.44 -14.29
N GLN A 19 6.28 15.99 -13.60
CA GLN A 19 5.91 14.57 -13.53
C GLN A 19 5.46 14.00 -14.88
N HIS A 20 4.62 14.71 -15.64
CA HIS A 20 4.26 14.30 -17.00
C HIS A 20 5.49 14.17 -17.91
N LEU A 21 6.43 15.12 -17.83
CA LEU A 21 7.69 15.05 -18.57
C LEU A 21 8.51 13.82 -18.19
N ARG A 22 8.61 13.50 -16.89
CA ARG A 22 9.32 12.30 -16.43
C ARG A 22 8.65 11.02 -16.92
N HIS A 23 7.32 10.97 -16.91
CA HIS A 23 6.57 9.85 -17.48
C HIS A 23 6.86 9.70 -18.98
N ALA A 24 6.78 10.78 -19.76
CA ALA A 24 7.10 10.74 -21.20
C ALA A 24 8.56 10.29 -21.46
N GLN A 25 9.52 10.78 -20.68
CA GLN A 25 10.92 10.36 -20.77
C GLN A 25 11.12 8.89 -20.37
N HIS A 26 10.35 8.39 -19.39
CA HIS A 26 10.36 6.99 -18.98
C HIS A 26 9.85 6.08 -20.11
N THR A 27 8.74 6.45 -20.72
CA THR A 27 8.03 5.63 -21.72
C THR A 27 8.67 5.69 -23.11
N HIS A 28 9.12 6.88 -23.52
CA HIS A 28 9.60 7.12 -24.90
C HIS A 28 11.08 7.52 -24.99
N GLY A 29 11.75 7.74 -23.86
CA GLY A 29 13.13 8.20 -23.85
C GLY A 29 14.15 7.12 -24.25
N PRO A 30 15.41 7.52 -24.49
CA PRO A 30 16.49 6.61 -24.85
C PRO A 30 16.84 5.59 -23.74
N GLN A 31 16.30 5.78 -22.54
CA GLN A 31 16.49 4.89 -21.39
C GLN A 31 15.45 3.77 -21.33
N LYS A 32 14.45 3.74 -22.22
CA LYS A 32 13.34 2.77 -22.17
C LYS A 32 13.77 1.30 -22.10
N THR A 33 14.87 0.96 -22.74
CA THR A 33 15.41 -0.42 -22.83
C THR A 33 16.28 -0.81 -21.64
N LYS A 34 16.59 0.13 -20.73
CA LYS A 34 17.41 -0.08 -19.53
C LYS A 34 16.58 -0.07 -18.24
N ILE A 35 15.25 -0.12 -18.38
CA ILE A 35 14.31 -0.10 -17.27
C ILE A 35 14.08 -1.52 -16.78
N ASP A 36 13.99 -1.67 -15.47
CA ASP A 36 13.37 -2.84 -14.85
C ASP A 36 11.85 -2.69 -14.96
N PRO A 37 11.16 -3.48 -15.82
CA PRO A 37 9.74 -3.31 -16.08
C PRO A 37 8.87 -3.65 -14.86
N GLU A 38 9.39 -4.49 -13.96
CA GLU A 38 8.66 -5.00 -12.80
C GLU A 38 8.85 -4.14 -11.56
N TRP A 39 9.81 -3.21 -11.55
CA TRP A 39 10.11 -2.40 -10.36
C TRP A 39 8.90 -1.69 -9.76
N ALA A 40 8.06 -1.10 -10.61
CA ALA A 40 6.86 -0.41 -10.14
C ALA A 40 5.85 -1.37 -9.50
N LYS A 41 5.63 -2.54 -10.12
CA LYS A 41 4.71 -3.56 -9.59
C LYS A 41 5.22 -4.10 -8.26
N ASP A 42 6.51 -4.41 -8.15
CA ASP A 42 7.12 -4.91 -6.92
C ASP A 42 6.93 -3.93 -5.77
N ILE A 43 7.24 -2.65 -5.99
CA ILE A 43 7.09 -1.62 -4.96
C ILE A 43 5.63 -1.48 -4.51
N ILE A 44 4.68 -1.50 -5.44
CA ILE A 44 3.25 -1.40 -5.12
C ILE A 44 2.78 -2.65 -4.34
N LYS A 45 3.17 -3.85 -4.77
CA LYS A 45 2.83 -5.12 -4.09
C LYS A 45 3.41 -5.16 -2.68
N MET A 46 4.69 -4.83 -2.54
CA MET A 46 5.39 -4.87 -1.26
C MET A 46 4.84 -3.82 -0.27
N ASP A 47 4.57 -2.59 -0.71
CA ASP A 47 3.90 -1.59 0.14
C ASP A 47 2.51 -2.06 0.57
N THR A 48 1.74 -2.64 -0.36
CA THR A 48 0.41 -3.20 -0.07
C THR A 48 0.49 -4.31 0.98
N HIS A 49 1.43 -5.24 0.86
CA HIS A 49 1.64 -6.31 1.83
C HIS A 49 2.12 -5.79 3.19
N LEU A 50 3.00 -4.77 3.23
CA LEU A 50 3.40 -4.12 4.49
C LEU A 50 2.17 -3.48 5.17
N ARG A 51 1.31 -2.82 4.40
CA ARG A 51 0.03 -2.29 4.89
C ARG A 51 -0.93 -3.38 5.35
N GLU A 52 -1.00 -4.52 4.67
CA GLU A 52 -1.80 -5.68 5.08
C GLU A 52 -1.37 -6.20 6.44
N ILE A 53 -0.07 -6.41 6.63
CA ILE A 53 0.48 -6.89 7.91
C ILE A 53 0.18 -5.88 9.02
N GLY A 54 0.52 -4.60 8.83
CA GLY A 54 0.28 -3.57 9.85
C GLY A 54 -1.20 -3.42 10.20
N GLN A 55 -2.10 -3.53 9.22
CA GLN A 55 -3.55 -3.48 9.47
C GLN A 55 -4.06 -4.69 10.23
N ARG A 56 -3.53 -5.89 9.94
CA ARG A 56 -3.88 -7.10 10.67
C ARG A 56 -3.37 -7.02 12.11
N GLU A 57 -2.14 -6.59 12.34
CA GLU A 57 -1.58 -6.39 13.68
C GLU A 57 -2.45 -5.43 14.51
N ILE A 58 -2.80 -4.27 13.96
CA ILE A 58 -3.67 -3.30 14.64
C ILE A 58 -5.01 -3.92 15.00
N TYR A 59 -5.65 -4.62 14.06
CA TYR A 59 -6.91 -5.32 14.34
C TYR A 59 -6.75 -6.33 15.48
N LEU A 60 -5.73 -7.18 15.45
CA LEU A 60 -5.50 -8.17 16.51
C LEU A 60 -5.26 -7.51 17.87
N GLN A 61 -4.50 -6.43 17.91
CA GLN A 61 -4.26 -5.67 19.15
C GLN A 61 -5.56 -5.04 19.70
N GLU A 62 -6.40 -4.48 18.83
CA GLU A 62 -7.73 -3.97 19.19
C GLU A 62 -8.60 -5.09 19.81
N GLU A 63 -8.66 -6.26 19.18
CA GLU A 63 -9.48 -7.38 19.64
C GLU A 63 -8.96 -7.99 20.95
N ILE A 64 -7.63 -8.13 21.11
CA ILE A 64 -7.01 -8.59 22.36
C ILE A 64 -7.32 -7.58 23.49
N LYS A 65 -7.17 -6.29 23.21
CA LYS A 65 -7.48 -5.23 24.19
C LYS A 65 -8.95 -5.28 24.57
N ALA A 66 -9.87 -5.43 23.61
CA ALA A 66 -11.30 -5.54 23.87
C ALA A 66 -11.61 -6.77 24.75
N LEU A 67 -11.04 -7.94 24.42
CA LEU A 67 -11.25 -9.17 25.16
C LEU A 67 -10.72 -9.12 26.60
N THR A 68 -9.57 -8.47 26.81
CA THR A 68 -8.90 -8.40 28.13
C THR A 68 -9.41 -7.27 29.02
N SER A 69 -9.82 -6.14 28.44
CA SER A 69 -10.30 -4.98 29.20
C SER A 69 -11.77 -5.06 29.60
N LEU A 70 -12.61 -5.76 28.82
CA LEU A 70 -14.05 -5.88 29.09
C LEU A 70 -14.40 -7.05 30.01
N ASN A 71 -13.46 -7.94 30.30
CA ASN A 71 -13.74 -9.15 31.07
C ASN A 71 -13.24 -8.99 32.52
N HIS A 72 -14.18 -8.80 33.45
CA HIS A 72 -13.88 -8.73 34.89
C HIS A 72 -13.80 -10.12 35.55
N GLY A 73 -14.01 -11.19 34.79
CA GLY A 73 -13.91 -12.58 35.22
C GLY A 73 -12.85 -13.37 34.43
N PRO A 74 -12.55 -14.61 34.85
CA PRO A 74 -11.63 -15.47 34.10
C PRO A 74 -12.18 -15.73 32.69
N LEU A 75 -11.28 -15.67 31.70
CA LEU A 75 -11.61 -16.00 30.31
C LEU A 75 -12.21 -17.41 30.20
N SER A 76 -13.13 -17.63 29.24
CA SER A 76 -13.56 -18.99 28.87
C SER A 76 -12.42 -19.78 28.22
N THR A 77 -12.59 -21.09 28.07
CA THR A 77 -11.60 -21.93 27.37
C THR A 77 -11.44 -21.51 25.91
N GLU A 78 -12.55 -21.17 25.25
CA GLU A 78 -12.59 -20.70 23.86
C GLU A 78 -11.89 -19.34 23.74
N GLN A 79 -12.16 -18.42 24.68
CA GLN A 79 -11.51 -17.11 24.71
C GLN A 79 -10.00 -17.24 24.92
N ARG A 80 -9.55 -18.12 25.81
CA ARG A 80 -8.11 -18.41 25.98
C ARG A 80 -7.47 -18.98 24.72
N ALA A 81 -8.14 -19.93 24.07
CA ALA A 81 -7.63 -20.52 22.83
C ALA A 81 -7.54 -19.48 21.70
N GLN A 82 -8.54 -18.60 21.59
CA GLN A 82 -8.54 -17.53 20.59
C GLN A 82 -7.48 -16.47 20.87
N LEU A 83 -7.27 -16.10 22.15
CA LEU A 83 -6.20 -15.20 22.56
C LEU A 83 -4.82 -15.78 22.18
N ALA A 84 -4.55 -17.03 22.55
CA ALA A 84 -3.30 -17.70 22.20
C ALA A 84 -3.07 -17.75 20.68
N LYS A 85 -4.12 -18.00 19.90
CA LYS A 85 -4.05 -17.96 18.43
C LYS A 85 -3.68 -16.57 17.91
N TRP A 86 -4.26 -15.50 18.45
CA TRP A 86 -3.94 -14.13 18.05
C TRP A 86 -2.51 -13.73 18.45
N GLU A 87 -2.05 -14.13 19.63
CA GLU A 87 -0.68 -13.90 20.07
C GLU A 87 0.34 -14.60 19.15
N MET A 88 0.11 -15.87 18.82
CA MET A 88 0.93 -16.59 17.84
C MET A 88 0.93 -15.93 16.45
N GLU A 89 -0.23 -15.42 16.02
CA GLU A 89 -0.35 -14.71 14.74
C GLU A 89 0.42 -13.39 14.75
N LEU A 90 0.39 -12.63 15.86
CA LEU A 90 1.18 -11.40 16.02
C LEU A 90 2.68 -11.66 15.92
N GLU A 91 3.19 -12.74 16.52
CA GLU A 91 4.60 -13.12 16.39
C GLU A 91 4.99 -13.45 14.95
N ASP A 92 4.12 -14.17 14.23
CA ASP A 92 4.34 -14.50 12.83
C ASP A 92 4.32 -13.26 11.93
N LEU A 93 3.36 -12.36 12.15
CA LEU A 93 3.27 -11.08 11.46
C LEU A 93 4.50 -10.21 11.72
N ALA A 94 5.00 -10.17 12.95
CA ALA A 94 6.22 -9.44 13.27
C ALA A 94 7.44 -9.96 12.48
N ARG A 95 7.60 -11.29 12.36
CA ARG A 95 8.66 -11.91 11.55
C ARG A 95 8.49 -11.59 10.06
N LYS A 96 7.28 -11.74 9.51
CA LYS A 96 6.96 -11.44 8.10
C LYS A 96 7.21 -9.97 7.78
N TYR A 97 6.72 -9.06 8.62
CA TYR A 97 6.93 -7.63 8.48
C TYR A 97 8.42 -7.33 8.48
N TRP A 98 9.16 -7.90 9.44
CA TRP A 98 10.61 -7.76 9.48
C TRP A 98 11.15 -8.07 8.09
N HIS A 99 11.03 -9.31 7.58
CA HIS A 99 11.60 -9.72 6.29
C HIS A 99 11.21 -8.80 5.12
N LEU A 100 9.91 -8.55 4.98
CA LEU A 100 9.37 -7.77 3.87
C LEU A 100 9.88 -6.32 3.87
N GLU A 101 10.06 -5.70 5.04
CA GLU A 101 10.55 -4.32 5.13
C GLU A 101 11.97 -4.15 4.57
N ARG A 102 12.85 -5.14 4.78
CA ARG A 102 14.22 -5.11 4.22
C ARG A 102 14.24 -5.39 2.73
N GLU A 103 13.38 -6.30 2.27
CA GLU A 103 13.21 -6.51 0.83
C GLU A 103 12.69 -5.23 0.17
N PHE A 104 11.71 -4.56 0.80
CA PHE A 104 11.13 -3.32 0.31
C PHE A 104 12.19 -2.21 0.25
N TYR A 105 12.97 -2.03 1.33
CA TYR A 105 14.11 -1.11 1.33
C TYR A 105 15.10 -1.40 0.20
N ARG A 106 15.50 -2.66 0.02
CA ARG A 106 16.40 -3.07 -1.07
C ARG A 106 15.81 -2.72 -2.43
N ARG A 107 14.52 -2.97 -2.65
CA ARG A 107 13.85 -2.67 -3.92
C ARG A 107 13.77 -1.17 -4.17
N GLU A 108 13.43 -0.37 -3.16
CA GLU A 108 13.44 1.09 -3.26
C GLU A 108 14.83 1.65 -3.55
N ALA A 109 15.86 1.16 -2.87
CA ALA A 109 17.25 1.56 -3.11
C ALA A 109 17.74 1.18 -4.51
N SER A 110 17.15 0.15 -5.11
CA SER A 110 17.46 -0.34 -6.46
C SER A 110 16.58 0.27 -7.55
N VAL A 111 15.95 1.42 -7.29
CA VAL A 111 15.14 2.12 -8.29
C VAL A 111 15.94 2.41 -9.57
N PRO A 112 15.43 2.07 -10.76
CA PRO A 112 16.10 2.36 -12.02
C PRO A 112 16.48 3.84 -12.14
N PRO A 113 17.79 4.16 -12.30
CA PRO A 113 18.24 5.54 -12.35
C PRO A 113 17.66 6.22 -13.59
N GLY A 114 17.14 7.43 -13.43
CA GLY A 114 16.52 8.16 -14.52
C GLY A 114 15.20 8.83 -14.16
N PRO A 115 14.29 9.03 -15.13
CA PRO A 115 12.99 9.67 -14.92
C PRO A 115 12.14 8.97 -13.87
N LEU A 116 12.15 7.64 -13.84
CA LEU A 116 11.42 6.84 -12.84
C LEU A 116 11.85 7.16 -11.41
N GLN A 117 13.16 7.07 -11.12
CA GLN A 117 13.71 7.43 -9.81
C GLN A 117 13.34 8.86 -9.41
N ARG A 118 13.47 9.83 -10.31
CA ARG A 118 13.11 11.24 -10.00
C ARG A 118 11.63 11.41 -9.74
N ALA A 119 10.78 10.71 -10.51
CA ALA A 119 9.33 10.76 -10.35
C ALA A 119 8.92 10.20 -8.99
N TYR A 120 9.37 8.98 -8.69
CA TYR A 120 9.12 8.30 -7.42
C TYR A 120 9.61 9.15 -6.24
N ALA A 121 10.89 9.55 -6.22
CA ALA A 121 11.45 10.31 -5.11
C ALA A 121 10.72 11.64 -4.86
N THR A 122 10.35 12.36 -5.93
CA THR A 122 9.57 13.61 -5.81
C THR A 122 8.15 13.35 -5.33
N TRP A 123 7.50 12.31 -5.82
CA TRP A 123 6.13 12.02 -5.43
C TRP A 123 6.06 11.53 -3.99
N ARG A 124 6.97 10.65 -3.58
CA ARG A 124 7.06 10.11 -2.22
C ARG A 124 7.46 11.14 -1.17
N SER A 125 8.04 12.27 -1.55
CA SER A 125 8.29 13.39 -0.63
C SER A 125 7.04 14.21 -0.33
N ASN A 126 5.94 14.03 -1.08
CA ASN A 126 4.67 14.66 -0.75
C ASN A 126 4.01 13.87 0.40
N PRO A 127 3.72 14.49 1.57
CA PRO A 127 3.04 13.80 2.66
C PRO A 127 1.66 13.26 2.25
N GLU A 128 1.00 13.86 1.25
CA GLU A 128 -0.31 13.45 0.76
C GLU A 128 -0.25 12.53 -0.47
N TRP A 129 0.91 11.92 -0.78
CA TRP A 129 1.08 11.07 -1.96
C TRP A 129 -0.01 9.97 -2.08
N TYR A 130 -0.47 9.45 -0.95
CA TYR A 130 -1.44 8.37 -0.89
C TYR A 130 -2.88 8.85 -1.02
N LEU A 131 -3.13 10.15 -0.97
CA LEU A 131 -4.47 10.75 -1.04
C LEU A 131 -4.87 11.18 -2.45
N LEU A 132 -4.07 10.86 -3.45
CA LEU A 132 -4.40 11.08 -4.85
C LEU A 132 -5.76 10.48 -5.19
N GLY A 133 -6.59 11.23 -5.93
CA GLY A 133 -7.98 10.86 -6.22
C GLY A 133 -8.15 9.42 -6.71
N TYR A 134 -7.34 9.00 -7.68
CA TYR A 134 -7.40 7.63 -8.19
C TYR A 134 -7.10 6.55 -7.14
N LEU A 135 -6.20 6.80 -6.19
CA LEU A 135 -5.91 5.82 -5.12
C LEU A 135 -7.10 5.69 -4.15
N ARG A 136 -7.83 6.80 -3.92
CA ARG A 136 -9.10 6.79 -3.17
C ARG A 136 -10.18 6.01 -3.92
N ASP A 137 -10.28 6.23 -5.23
CA ASP A 137 -11.26 5.55 -6.08
C ASP A 137 -10.96 4.05 -6.20
N ASP A 138 -9.70 3.66 -6.36
CA ASP A 138 -9.28 2.24 -6.32
C ASP A 138 -9.62 1.60 -4.96
N CYS A 139 -9.35 2.30 -3.85
CA CYS A 139 -9.75 1.85 -2.54
C CYS A 139 -11.27 1.66 -2.42
N ALA A 140 -12.07 2.62 -2.91
CA ALA A 140 -13.53 2.53 -2.88
C ALA A 140 -14.05 1.39 -3.77
N GLY A 141 -13.53 1.24 -4.98
CA GLY A 141 -13.89 0.18 -5.93
C GLY A 141 -13.58 -1.24 -5.40
N ARG A 142 -12.55 -1.38 -4.57
CA ARG A 142 -12.23 -2.63 -3.85
C ARG A 142 -13.11 -2.89 -2.62
N GLY A 143 -14.10 -2.04 -2.33
CA GLY A 143 -14.96 -2.14 -1.15
C GLY A 143 -14.35 -1.56 0.13
N GLY A 144 -13.33 -0.70 -0.01
CA GLY A 144 -12.57 -0.14 1.11
C GLY A 144 -13.24 1.02 1.84
N CYS A 145 -12.55 1.56 2.85
CA CYS A 145 -12.98 2.68 3.69
C CYS A 145 -13.34 3.93 2.89
N CYS A 146 -12.67 4.20 1.77
CA CYS A 146 -12.92 5.41 0.96
C CYS A 146 -14.34 5.44 0.37
N GLY A 147 -14.98 4.29 0.16
CA GLY A 147 -16.39 4.22 -0.24
C GLY A 147 -17.40 4.40 0.90
N ARG A 148 -16.95 4.47 2.16
CA ARG A 148 -17.80 4.56 3.37
C ARG A 148 -17.57 5.79 4.23
N SER A 149 -16.69 6.70 3.81
CA SER A 149 -16.42 7.97 4.50
C SER A 149 -16.04 7.84 5.98
N CYS A 150 -15.48 6.70 6.42
CA CYS A 150 -15.10 6.48 7.82
C CYS A 150 -13.79 7.18 8.24
N GLY A 151 -13.12 7.87 7.31
CA GLY A 151 -11.89 8.64 7.57
C GLY A 151 -10.68 7.78 7.99
N CYS A 152 -10.75 6.45 7.82
CA CYS A 152 -9.68 5.52 8.23
C CYS A 152 -8.42 5.69 7.37
N CYS A 153 -8.60 6.01 6.08
CA CYS A 153 -7.51 6.10 5.12
C CYS A 153 -6.77 7.43 5.14
N GLU A 154 -7.31 8.48 5.79
CA GLU A 154 -6.75 9.85 5.77
C GLU A 154 -5.81 10.12 6.94
N ARG A 155 -5.66 9.16 7.84
CA ARG A 155 -4.90 9.29 9.07
C ARG A 155 -3.74 8.30 9.07
N GLU A 156 -2.66 8.68 9.73
CA GLU A 156 -1.61 7.73 10.07
C GLU A 156 -2.16 6.62 10.93
N ARG A 157 -1.69 5.40 10.66
CA ARG A 157 -1.99 4.24 11.51
C ARG A 157 -1.23 4.34 12.83
N ASP A 158 -1.88 3.88 13.88
CA ASP A 158 -1.32 3.76 15.23
C ASP A 158 -0.41 2.53 15.29
N THR A 159 0.83 2.71 14.86
CA THR A 159 1.83 1.65 14.78
C THR A 159 3.24 2.23 14.64
N GLU A 160 4.24 1.52 15.16
CA GLU A 160 5.66 1.87 15.06
C GLU A 160 6.31 1.41 13.74
N LYS A 161 5.53 0.79 12.84
CA LYS A 161 6.03 0.31 11.55
C LYS A 161 6.38 1.46 10.61
N ARG A 162 7.29 1.22 9.66
CA ARG A 162 7.66 2.20 8.61
C ARG A 162 6.48 2.66 7.76
N ILE A 163 5.58 1.75 7.39
CA ILE A 163 4.44 2.07 6.51
C ILE A 163 3.18 2.35 7.34
N ARG A 164 2.92 3.64 7.57
CA ARG A 164 1.81 4.13 8.40
C ARG A 164 0.69 4.77 7.59
N LEU A 165 1.03 5.28 6.41
CA LEU A 165 0.13 5.97 5.48
C LEU A 165 -0.36 5.04 4.38
N GLY A 166 -1.53 5.32 3.82
CA GLY A 166 -2.10 4.62 2.68
C GLY A 166 -3.48 4.02 2.91
N HIS A 167 -4.09 3.53 1.84
CA HIS A 167 -5.45 3.00 1.87
C HIS A 167 -5.58 1.68 2.63
N CYS A 168 -6.81 1.32 3.00
CA CYS A 168 -7.09 0.03 3.60
C CYS A 168 -6.84 -1.11 2.62
N THR A 169 -6.51 -2.26 3.16
CA THR A 169 -6.42 -3.54 2.48
C THR A 169 -7.54 -4.43 3.02
N ILE A 170 -7.58 -5.71 2.62
CA ILE A 170 -8.55 -6.68 3.16
C ILE A 170 -8.42 -6.91 4.67
N GLU A 171 -7.27 -6.52 5.26
CA GLU A 171 -6.96 -6.69 6.67
C GLU A 171 -7.37 -5.52 7.57
N CYS A 172 -7.86 -4.43 7.00
CA CYS A 172 -8.32 -3.29 7.79
C CYS A 172 -9.44 -3.69 8.75
N GLY A 173 -9.23 -3.49 10.06
CA GLY A 173 -10.24 -3.77 11.09
C GLY A 173 -11.60 -3.10 10.82
N CYS A 174 -11.61 -1.85 10.35
CA CYS A 174 -12.84 -1.16 9.94
C CYS A 174 -13.55 -1.88 8.79
N CYS A 175 -12.83 -2.29 7.75
CA CYS A 175 -13.41 -3.02 6.62
C CYS A 175 -13.85 -4.44 7.01
N ARG A 176 -13.10 -5.13 7.88
CA ARG A 176 -13.47 -6.45 8.40
C ARG A 176 -14.78 -6.38 9.18
N ARG A 177 -14.90 -5.43 10.11
CA ARG A 177 -16.13 -5.20 10.90
C ARG A 177 -17.31 -4.81 10.01
N ALA A 178 -17.09 -3.93 9.02
CA ALA A 178 -18.15 -3.55 8.07
C ALA A 178 -18.59 -4.71 7.15
N ARG A 179 -17.67 -5.59 6.77
CA ARG A 179 -17.94 -6.77 5.95
C ARG A 179 -18.72 -7.84 6.71
N GLY A 180 -18.57 -7.92 8.04
CA GLY A 180 -19.38 -8.77 8.92
C GLY A 180 -19.01 -10.26 8.93
N PHE A 181 -17.92 -10.65 8.28
CA PHE A 181 -17.39 -12.01 8.31
C PHE A 181 -15.86 -12.01 8.17
N ASP A 182 -15.20 -13.15 8.40
CA ASP A 182 -13.78 -13.32 8.15
C ASP A 182 -13.53 -13.99 6.80
N LEU A 183 -12.51 -13.51 6.06
CA LEU A 183 -12.13 -14.15 4.79
C LEU A 183 -11.41 -15.46 5.09
N ASN A 184 -11.96 -16.56 4.56
CA ASN A 184 -11.28 -17.85 4.59
C ASN A 184 -10.15 -17.89 3.53
N HIS A 185 -9.47 -19.03 3.41
CA HIS A 185 -8.39 -19.18 2.43
C HIS A 185 -8.85 -18.98 0.98
N GLU A 186 -10.01 -19.54 0.61
CA GLU A 186 -10.57 -19.44 -0.75
C GLU A 186 -10.95 -18.00 -1.10
N ASP A 187 -11.57 -17.27 -0.17
CA ASP A 187 -11.91 -15.85 -0.34
C ASP A 187 -10.67 -15.01 -0.63
N ARG A 188 -9.57 -15.28 0.10
CA ARG A 188 -8.30 -14.57 -0.05
C ARG A 188 -7.65 -14.87 -1.40
N VAL A 189 -7.63 -16.14 -1.80
CA VAL A 189 -7.13 -16.54 -3.12
C VAL A 189 -7.96 -15.90 -4.23
N ARG A 190 -9.29 -15.88 -4.09
CA ARG A 190 -10.17 -15.23 -5.07
C ARG A 190 -9.91 -13.73 -5.15
N TYR A 191 -9.79 -13.05 -4.01
CA TYR A 191 -9.48 -11.62 -3.97
C TYR A 191 -8.12 -11.31 -4.61
N GLN A 192 -7.08 -12.09 -4.28
CA GLN A 192 -5.74 -11.92 -4.84
C GLN A 192 -5.76 -12.06 -6.37
N LYS A 193 -6.46 -13.07 -6.89
CA LYS A 193 -6.60 -13.27 -8.35
C LYS A 193 -7.30 -12.12 -9.04
N LEU A 194 -8.33 -11.52 -8.44
CA LEU A 194 -9.06 -10.39 -9.06
C LEU A 194 -8.15 -9.20 -9.35
N PHE A 195 -7.10 -8.99 -8.56
CA PHE A 195 -6.23 -7.82 -8.66
C PHE A 195 -4.78 -8.16 -8.95
N ASP A 196 -4.51 -9.37 -9.42
CA ASP A 196 -3.17 -9.82 -9.76
C ASP A 196 -2.58 -8.97 -10.91
N CYS A 197 -1.33 -8.52 -10.75
CA CYS A 197 -0.62 -7.69 -11.72
C CYS A 197 -0.12 -8.44 -12.94
N ASP A 198 -0.10 -9.76 -12.87
CA ASP A 198 0.43 -10.62 -13.92
C ASP A 198 -0.69 -11.10 -14.86
N LEU A 199 -1.95 -10.78 -14.54
CA LEU A 199 -3.10 -11.02 -15.40
C LEU A 199 -3.28 -9.90 -16.42
N LYS A 200 -3.45 -10.28 -17.68
CA LYS A 200 -3.61 -9.34 -18.81
C LYS A 200 -4.87 -8.49 -18.66
N GLU A 201 -5.94 -9.04 -18.11
CA GLU A 201 -7.19 -8.34 -17.84
C GLU A 201 -7.01 -7.14 -16.90
N ASN A 202 -5.96 -7.16 -16.10
CA ASN A 202 -5.63 -6.11 -15.13
C ASN A 202 -4.56 -5.13 -15.63
N GLU A 203 -4.08 -5.23 -16.88
CA GLU A 203 -3.01 -4.37 -17.41
C GLU A 203 -3.34 -2.87 -17.26
N ALA A 204 -4.55 -2.46 -17.69
CA ALA A 204 -4.98 -1.06 -17.59
C ALA A 204 -5.11 -0.57 -16.13
N LEU A 205 -5.55 -1.45 -15.22
CA LEU A 205 -5.60 -1.15 -13.79
C LEU A 205 -4.20 -0.89 -13.24
N TRP A 206 -3.24 -1.74 -13.59
CA TRP A 206 -1.87 -1.65 -13.11
C TRP A 206 -1.06 -0.51 -13.73
N ASP A 207 -1.33 -0.17 -14.98
CA ASP A 207 -0.77 1.04 -15.60
C ASP A 207 -1.26 2.31 -14.88
N SER A 208 -2.55 2.37 -14.56
CA SER A 208 -3.13 3.49 -13.82
C SER A 208 -2.60 3.56 -12.38
N LEU A 209 -2.48 2.41 -11.70
CA LEU A 209 -1.84 2.32 -10.38
C LEU A 209 -0.39 2.78 -10.44
N LYS A 210 0.38 2.41 -11.47
CA LYS A 210 1.76 2.86 -11.64
C LYS A 210 1.84 4.37 -11.85
N LEU A 211 0.97 4.95 -12.66
CA LEU A 211 0.91 6.41 -12.83
C LEU A 211 0.62 7.10 -11.51
N ALA A 212 -0.40 6.63 -10.79
CA ALA A 212 -0.81 7.18 -9.50
C ALA A 212 0.29 7.05 -8.43
N TYR A 213 0.85 5.85 -8.30
CA TYR A 213 1.73 5.46 -7.20
C TYR A 213 3.17 5.93 -7.40
N VAL A 214 3.64 6.00 -8.65
CA VAL A 214 5.04 6.33 -8.97
C VAL A 214 5.20 7.76 -9.46
N PHE A 215 4.26 8.25 -10.28
CA PHE A 215 4.36 9.56 -10.90
C PHE A 215 3.47 10.62 -10.24
N GLY A 216 2.48 10.21 -9.44
CA GLY A 216 1.47 11.13 -8.90
C GLY A 216 0.59 11.73 -10.00
N LEU A 217 0.31 10.93 -11.04
CA LEU A 217 -0.47 11.31 -12.20
C LEU A 217 -1.68 10.39 -12.33
N VAL A 218 -2.82 10.94 -12.76
CA VAL A 218 -4.03 10.24 -13.22
C VAL A 218 -4.91 11.19 -14.01
#